data_AF-A0A6P6QJG9-F1
#
_entry.id   AF-A0A6P6QJG9-F1
#
_cell.length_a   1.000
_cell.length_b   1.000
_cell.length_c   1.000
_cell.angle_alpha   90.00
_cell.angle_beta   90.00
_cell.angle_gamma   90.00
#
_symmetry.space_group_name_H-M   'P 1'
#
loop_
_entity.id
_entity.type
_entity.pdbx_description
1 polymer ?
#
loop_
_entity_poly.entity_id
_entity_poly.type
_entity_poly.pdbx_seq_one_letter_code
_entity_poly.pdbx_strand_id
1 'polypeptide(L)'
;MASKLLLRACRLTLMGKQHILMKTPQRAMASKGIPTDEEQAAGLERRILQAMKKGQDPYSIFKPKEYTGTRDDPHIVPSINNKRLVGCLCEEDNTAVVWFWLHEGNPQRCPSCGSHYKLVHHELPH
;
A
#
# COMPACT_ATOMS: atom_id res chain seq x y z
N MET A 1 -52.49 -19.55 84.06
CA MET A 1 -53.51 -18.83 83.26
C MET A 1 -53.06 -17.40 83.09
N ALA A 2 -53.22 -16.84 81.87
CA ALA A 2 -52.95 -15.45 81.47
C ALA A 2 -51.47 -15.01 81.47
N SER A 3 -50.94 -14.24 80.53
CA SER A 3 -51.43 -13.78 79.23
C SER A 3 -50.19 -13.37 78.43
N LYS A 4 -50.24 -13.60 77.12
CA LYS A 4 -49.18 -13.32 76.16
C LYS A 4 -49.15 -11.81 75.87
N LEU A 5 -47.98 -11.17 75.95
CA LEU A 5 -47.71 -9.92 75.23
C LEU A 5 -46.33 -10.03 74.58
N LEU A 6 -46.32 -10.56 73.36
CA LEU A 6 -45.18 -10.47 72.45
C LEU A 6 -45.29 -9.14 71.72
N LEU A 7 -44.45 -8.18 72.11
CA LEU A 7 -44.23 -6.94 71.35
C LEU A 7 -43.63 -7.31 69.99
N ARG A 8 -44.47 -7.24 68.95
CA ARG A 8 -44.06 -7.33 67.54
C ARG A 8 -43.16 -6.13 67.19
N ALA A 9 -41.85 -6.30 67.26
CA ALA A 9 -40.93 -5.40 66.58
C ALA A 9 -40.97 -5.71 65.08
N CYS A 10 -41.75 -4.94 64.32
CA CYS A 10 -41.74 -4.99 62.86
C CYS A 10 -40.42 -4.35 62.38
N ARG A 11 -39.40 -5.16 62.11
CA ARG A 11 -38.21 -4.69 61.38
C ARG A 11 -38.66 -4.45 59.94
N LEU A 12 -38.84 -3.18 59.56
CA LEU A 12 -38.95 -2.79 58.16
C LEU A 12 -37.63 -3.15 57.47
N THR A 13 -37.58 -4.30 56.80
CA THR A 13 -36.51 -4.59 55.87
C THR A 13 -36.67 -3.66 54.68
N LEU A 14 -35.80 -2.65 54.58
CA LEU A 14 -35.63 -1.89 53.35
C LEU A 14 -35.17 -2.88 52.28
N MET A 15 -36.10 -3.32 51.43
CA MET A 15 -35.78 -4.02 50.18
C MET A 15 -35.06 -3.02 49.30
N GLY A 16 -33.74 -2.94 49.43
CA GLY A 16 -32.91 -2.24 48.48
C GLY A 16 -33.20 -2.85 47.11
N LYS A 17 -33.87 -2.08 46.24
CA LYS A 17 -34.03 -2.43 44.83
C LYS A 17 -32.62 -2.59 44.27
N GLN A 18 -32.12 -3.82 44.23
CA GLN A 18 -30.97 -4.14 43.40
C GLN A 18 -31.44 -3.88 41.98
N HIS A 19 -31.09 -2.71 41.45
CA HIS A 19 -31.13 -2.47 40.03
C HIS A 19 -30.17 -3.49 39.41
N ILE A 20 -30.70 -4.67 39.04
CA ILE A 20 -30.01 -5.57 38.15
C ILE A 20 -29.93 -4.80 36.84
N LEU A 21 -28.83 -4.09 36.65
CA LEU A 21 -28.47 -3.51 35.38
C LEU A 21 -28.26 -4.69 34.44
N MET A 22 -29.32 -5.07 33.73
CA MET A 22 -29.25 -5.93 32.57
C MET A 22 -28.25 -5.27 31.63
N LYS A 23 -27.01 -5.75 31.62
CA LYS A 23 -26.02 -5.32 30.65
C LYS A 23 -26.64 -5.63 29.29
N THR A 24 -26.90 -4.59 28.50
CA THR A 24 -27.24 -4.74 27.11
C THR A 24 -26.19 -5.65 26.47
N PRO A 25 -26.58 -6.66 25.67
CA PRO A 25 -25.60 -7.45 24.95
C PRO A 25 -24.85 -6.48 24.04
N GLN A 26 -23.60 -6.18 24.39
CA GLN A 26 -22.73 -5.42 23.52
C GLN A 26 -22.64 -6.23 22.23
N ARG A 27 -23.01 -5.59 21.11
CA ARG A 27 -22.92 -6.20 19.78
C ARG A 27 -21.50 -6.76 19.64
N ALA A 28 -21.39 -8.08 19.49
CA ALA A 28 -20.12 -8.80 19.35
C ALA A 28 -19.41 -8.54 18.01
N MET A 29 -19.61 -7.36 17.41
CA MET A 29 -18.97 -6.93 16.16
C MET A 29 -17.78 -6.00 16.42
N ALA A 30 -17.45 -5.71 17.68
CA ALA A 30 -16.36 -4.78 18.03
C ALA A 30 -15.00 -5.46 18.25
N SER A 31 -14.88 -6.78 18.05
CA SER A 31 -13.63 -7.51 18.39
C SER A 31 -12.74 -7.88 17.21
N LYS A 32 -13.19 -7.76 15.95
CA LYS A 32 -12.34 -7.80 14.74
C LYS A 32 -12.99 -6.94 13.64
N GLY A 33 -12.32 -5.85 13.26
CA GLY A 33 -12.84 -4.83 12.34
C GLY A 33 -12.75 -5.22 10.85
N ILE A 34 -12.84 -4.20 9.98
CA ILE A 34 -12.62 -4.34 8.53
C ILE A 34 -11.12 -4.67 8.30
N PRO A 35 -10.77 -5.73 7.55
CA PRO A 35 -9.37 -6.09 7.28
C PRO A 35 -8.61 -4.97 6.55
N THR A 36 -7.33 -4.80 6.86
CA THR A 36 -6.47 -3.87 6.11
C THR A 36 -5.85 -4.54 4.88
N ASP A 37 -5.28 -3.74 3.97
CA ASP A 37 -4.62 -4.25 2.77
C ASP A 37 -3.39 -5.11 3.12
N GLU A 38 -2.70 -4.84 4.23
CA GLU A 38 -1.64 -5.73 4.74
C GLU A 38 -2.12 -7.15 5.00
N GLU A 39 -3.33 -7.27 5.51
CA GLU A 39 -3.92 -8.53 5.96
C GLU A 39 -4.57 -9.29 4.78
N GLN A 40 -5.24 -8.57 3.88
CA GLN A 40 -6.12 -9.17 2.88
C GLN A 40 -5.64 -9.02 1.43
N ALA A 41 -4.79 -8.04 1.10
CA ALA A 41 -4.32 -7.86 -0.28
C ALA A 41 -3.57 -9.12 -0.75
N ALA A 42 -3.83 -9.50 -2.00
CA ALA A 42 -3.30 -10.72 -2.63
C ALA A 42 -2.76 -10.44 -4.04
N GLY A 43 -2.08 -11.43 -4.62
CA GLY A 43 -1.61 -11.36 -6.01
C GLY A 43 -0.66 -10.18 -6.27
N LEU A 44 -0.87 -9.50 -7.41
CA LEU A 44 -0.05 -8.37 -7.85
C LEU A 44 -0.16 -7.16 -6.91
N GLU A 45 -1.35 -6.91 -6.37
CA GLU A 45 -1.58 -5.83 -5.41
C GLU A 45 -0.69 -5.97 -4.17
N ARG A 46 -0.66 -7.15 -3.56
CA ARG A 46 0.21 -7.45 -2.42
C ARG A 46 1.69 -7.25 -2.78
N ARG A 47 2.12 -7.69 -3.96
CA ARG A 47 3.51 -7.56 -4.44
C ARG A 47 3.91 -6.10 -4.63
N ILE A 48 3.03 -5.29 -5.21
CA ILE A 48 3.23 -3.84 -5.36
C ILE A 48 3.37 -3.20 -3.98
N LEU A 49 2.45 -3.45 -3.05
CA LEU A 49 2.49 -2.89 -1.70
C LEU A 49 3.79 -3.25 -0.96
N GLN A 50 4.25 -4.50 -1.10
CA GLN A 50 5.52 -4.94 -0.51
C GLN A 50 6.74 -4.29 -1.17
N ALA A 51 6.74 -4.13 -2.48
CA ALA A 51 7.83 -3.46 -3.21
C ALA A 51 7.91 -1.97 -2.83
N MET A 52 6.77 -1.29 -2.77
CA MET A 52 6.68 0.11 -2.34
C MET A 52 7.19 0.30 -0.90
N LYS A 53 6.87 -0.63 0.02
CA LYS A 53 7.43 -0.61 1.40
C LYS A 53 8.96 -0.71 1.44
N LYS A 54 9.57 -1.35 0.44
CA LYS A 54 11.03 -1.43 0.29
C LYS A 54 11.62 -0.27 -0.53
N GLY A 55 10.80 0.69 -0.97
CA GLY A 55 11.21 1.79 -1.84
C GLY A 55 11.57 1.34 -3.27
N GLN A 56 11.06 0.20 -3.72
CA GLN A 56 11.31 -0.35 -5.05
C GLN A 56 10.09 -0.19 -5.95
N ASP A 57 10.32 -0.03 -7.25
CA ASP A 57 9.27 0.07 -8.27
C ASP A 57 9.51 -0.90 -9.44
N PRO A 58 9.31 -2.21 -9.21
CA PRO A 58 9.48 -3.22 -10.26
C PRO A 58 8.44 -3.10 -11.38
N TYR A 59 7.27 -2.50 -11.10
CA TYR A 59 6.14 -2.44 -12.04
C TYR A 59 5.99 -1.07 -12.73
N SER A 60 7.01 -0.20 -12.68
CA SER A 60 7.05 1.10 -13.37
C SER A 60 5.83 2.00 -13.07
N ILE A 61 5.42 2.06 -11.80
CA ILE A 61 4.32 2.92 -11.33
C ILE A 61 4.75 4.38 -11.28
N PHE A 62 6.02 4.65 -10.96
CA PHE A 62 6.55 6.00 -10.80
C PHE A 62 7.28 6.49 -12.05
N LYS A 63 7.49 7.82 -12.10
CA LYS A 63 8.34 8.43 -13.13
C LYS A 63 9.75 7.82 -13.05
N PRO A 64 10.36 7.47 -14.20
CA PRO A 64 11.75 7.03 -14.23
C PRO A 64 12.69 8.05 -13.59
N LYS A 65 13.79 7.56 -13.02
CA LYS A 65 14.86 8.40 -12.49
C LYS A 65 15.44 9.28 -13.60
N GLU A 66 15.73 10.53 -13.27
CA GLU A 66 16.39 11.47 -14.17
C GLU A 66 17.90 11.24 -14.17
N TYR A 67 18.48 11.35 -15.37
CA TYR A 67 19.92 11.23 -15.65
C TYR A 67 20.32 12.36 -16.57
N THR A 68 21.63 12.62 -16.69
CA THR A 68 22.13 13.69 -17.57
C THR A 68 21.98 13.34 -19.06
N GLY A 69 21.98 12.05 -19.42
CA GLY A 69 21.84 11.62 -20.82
C GLY A 69 23.15 11.75 -21.63
N THR A 70 24.29 11.91 -20.95
CA THR A 70 25.61 11.92 -21.57
C THR A 70 26.08 10.50 -21.86
N ARG A 71 27.19 10.36 -22.60
CA ARG A 71 27.78 9.04 -22.88
C ARG A 71 28.19 8.32 -21.59
N ASP A 72 28.68 9.07 -20.61
CA ASP A 72 29.22 8.53 -19.36
C ASP A 72 28.10 8.34 -18.31
N ASP A 73 27.02 9.13 -18.40
CA ASP A 73 25.81 9.03 -17.57
C ASP A 73 24.53 8.91 -18.44
N PRO A 74 24.33 7.75 -19.11
CA PRO A 74 23.18 7.53 -19.97
C PRO A 74 21.91 7.27 -19.14
N HIS A 75 20.74 7.55 -19.72
CA HIS A 75 19.47 7.16 -19.13
C HIS A 75 19.36 5.63 -19.02
N ILE A 76 19.24 5.13 -17.80
CA ILE A 76 19.11 3.70 -17.55
C ILE A 76 17.66 3.25 -17.74
N VAL A 77 17.45 2.31 -18.65
CA VAL A 77 16.14 1.77 -18.99
C VAL A 77 16.08 0.29 -18.57
N PRO A 78 15.44 -0.04 -17.43
CA PRO A 78 15.31 -1.42 -16.99
C PRO A 78 14.40 -2.21 -17.94
N SER A 79 14.71 -3.47 -18.22
CA SER A 79 13.88 -4.30 -19.09
C SER A 79 14.02 -5.78 -18.75
N ILE A 80 12.90 -6.51 -18.71
CA ILE A 80 12.87 -7.98 -18.63
C ILE A 80 13.29 -8.65 -19.95
N ASN A 81 13.17 -7.93 -21.06
CA ASN A 81 13.46 -8.40 -22.41
C ASN A 81 14.71 -7.72 -22.99
N ASN A 82 15.21 -8.24 -24.12
CA ASN A 82 16.39 -7.71 -24.81
C ASN A 82 16.13 -6.39 -25.57
N LYS A 83 14.89 -5.89 -25.55
CA LYS A 83 14.53 -4.55 -26.08
C LYS A 83 13.33 -3.96 -25.34
N ARG A 84 13.30 -2.64 -25.20
CA ARG A 84 12.19 -1.86 -24.61
C ARG A 84 11.92 -0.62 -25.45
N LEU A 85 10.65 -0.28 -25.62
CA LEU A 85 10.25 0.96 -26.31
C LEU A 85 10.55 2.15 -25.38
N VAL A 86 11.25 3.15 -25.91
CA VAL A 86 11.61 4.38 -25.20
C VAL A 86 10.91 5.56 -25.84
N GLY A 87 10.31 6.41 -25.01
CA GLY A 87 9.81 7.73 -25.39
C GLY A 87 10.75 8.81 -24.84
N CYS A 88 11.35 9.60 -25.72
CA CYS A 88 12.19 10.73 -25.38
C CYS A 88 11.41 12.03 -25.57
N LEU A 89 11.25 12.80 -24.50
CA LEU A 89 10.82 14.19 -24.55
C LEU A 89 12.08 15.05 -24.57
N CYS A 90 12.46 15.54 -25.75
CA CYS A 90 13.79 16.15 -25.95
C CYS A 90 14.02 17.45 -25.18
N GLU A 91 12.96 18.23 -24.99
CA GLU A 91 12.92 19.49 -24.25
C GLU A 91 11.63 19.48 -23.43
N GLU A 92 11.58 20.18 -22.30
CA GLU A 92 10.47 20.11 -21.34
C GLU A 92 9.11 20.48 -21.96
N ASP A 93 9.10 21.49 -22.83
CA ASP A 93 7.89 22.04 -23.44
C ASP A 93 7.53 21.38 -24.79
N ASN A 94 8.26 20.34 -25.21
CA ASN A 94 7.95 19.66 -26.45
C ASN A 94 6.58 18.97 -26.39
N THR A 95 5.79 19.13 -27.45
CA THR A 95 4.48 18.48 -27.54
C THR A 95 4.54 17.10 -28.19
N ALA A 96 5.67 16.78 -28.86
CA ALA A 96 5.89 15.52 -29.54
C ALA A 96 6.93 14.67 -28.81
N VAL A 97 6.60 13.40 -28.58
CA VAL A 97 7.50 12.39 -28.02
C VAL A 97 8.19 11.63 -29.15
N VAL A 98 9.51 11.51 -29.06
CA VAL A 98 10.31 10.72 -30.01
C VAL A 98 10.37 9.28 -29.53
N TRP A 99 9.83 8.35 -30.32
CA TRP A 99 9.76 6.93 -29.98
C TRP A 99 10.79 6.11 -30.74
N PHE A 100 11.50 5.22 -30.06
CA PHE A 100 12.41 4.27 -30.69
C PHE A 100 12.58 3.00 -29.84
N TRP A 101 12.99 1.91 -30.49
CA TRP A 101 13.35 0.68 -29.81
C TRP A 101 14.77 0.80 -29.27
N LEU A 102 14.91 0.65 -27.95
CA LEU A 102 16.19 0.48 -27.29
C LEU A 102 16.47 -1.02 -27.15
N HIS A 103 17.62 -1.44 -27.62
CA HIS A 103 18.10 -2.82 -27.61
C HIS A 103 19.15 -2.99 -26.52
N GLU A 104 19.32 -4.24 -26.09
CA GLU A 104 20.42 -4.67 -25.24
C GLU A 104 21.78 -4.42 -25.89
N GLY A 105 22.79 -4.11 -25.06
CA GLY A 105 24.18 -3.95 -25.48
C GLY A 105 24.69 -2.53 -25.25
N ASN A 106 25.32 -1.97 -26.28
CA ASN A 106 25.91 -0.64 -26.22
C ASN A 106 24.83 0.45 -26.10
N PRO A 107 25.10 1.56 -25.39
CA PRO A 107 24.16 2.67 -25.32
C PRO A 107 23.78 3.19 -26.70
N GLN A 108 22.49 3.47 -26.89
CA GLN A 108 21.95 4.05 -28.11
C GLN A 108 21.52 5.48 -27.86
N ARG A 109 21.35 6.26 -28.93
CA ARG A 109 21.02 7.68 -28.85
C ARG A 109 19.62 7.94 -29.36
N CYS A 110 18.94 8.91 -28.75
CA CYS A 110 17.70 9.47 -29.31
C CYS A 110 18.00 10.02 -30.72
N PRO A 111 17.18 9.70 -31.74
CA PRO A 111 17.42 10.15 -33.12
C PRO A 111 17.21 11.65 -33.32
N SER A 112 16.60 12.36 -32.35
CA SER A 112 16.37 13.80 -32.40
C SER A 112 17.43 14.58 -31.60
N CYS A 113 17.41 14.50 -30.25
CA CYS A 113 18.32 15.27 -29.40
C CYS A 113 19.68 14.61 -29.15
N GLY A 114 19.85 13.33 -29.50
CA GLY A 114 21.10 12.63 -29.31
C GLY A 114 21.44 12.23 -27.86
N SER A 115 20.51 12.37 -26.90
CA SER A 115 20.67 11.87 -25.53
C SER A 115 20.89 10.36 -25.51
N HIS A 116 21.73 9.86 -24.60
CA HIS A 116 22.12 8.45 -24.51
C HIS A 116 21.19 7.66 -23.58
N TYR A 117 20.86 6.45 -24.01
CA TYR A 117 20.03 5.49 -23.29
C TYR A 117 20.75 4.14 -23.25
N LYS A 118 20.72 3.48 -22.10
CA LYS A 118 21.30 2.15 -21.91
C LYS A 118 20.26 1.21 -21.33
N LEU A 119 20.04 0.08 -22.02
CA LEU A 119 19.17 -0.97 -21.52
C LEU A 119 19.91 -1.76 -20.45
N VAL A 120 19.26 -1.98 -19.31
CA VAL A 120 19.78 -2.82 -18.23
C VAL A 120 18.76 -3.90 -17.95
N HIS A 121 19.24 -5.14 -17.87
CA HIS A 121 18.38 -6.27 -17.53
C HIS A 121 17.81 -6.09 -16.12
N HIS A 122 16.50 -6.28 -15.98
CA HIS A 122 15.78 -6.17 -14.72
C HIS A 122 14.92 -7.39 -14.52
N GLU A 123 15.06 -8.06 -13.37
CA GLU A 123 14.24 -9.20 -12.99
C GLU A 123 13.03 -8.73 -12.18
N LEU A 124 11.85 -9.24 -12.53
CA LEU A 124 10.62 -8.97 -11.78
C LEU A 124 10.51 -9.91 -10.58
N PRO A 125 10.10 -9.40 -9.40
CA PRO A 125 9.80 -10.25 -8.27
C PRO A 125 8.54 -11.08 -8.55
N HIS A 126 8.62 -12.38 -8.23
CA HIS A 126 7.55 -13.38 -8.32
C HIS A 126 6.92 -13.66 -6.95
#